data_AF-A0A2K5SDY6-F1
#
_entry.id   AF-A0A2K5SDY6-F1
#
_cell.length_a   1.000
_cell.length_b   1.000
_cell.length_c   1.000
_cell.angle_alpha   90.00
_cell.angle_beta   90.00
_cell.angle_gamma   90.00
#
_symmetry.space_group_name_H-M   'P 1'
#
loop_
_entity.id
_entity.type
_entity.pdbx_description
1 polymer ?
#
loop_
_entity_poly.entity_id
_entity_poly.type
_entity_poly.pdbx_seq_one_letter_code
_entity_poly.pdbx_strand_id
1 'polypeptide(L)'
;SKPEARKQVEVFRQNLFQEAEEFLYRFLPQNIIYLNHVADLTSLQAPPDIPIPDPPPKDDEMETDKQEKKEVPTCGFFPGNEKVLSLLALVKPEVWNLKEKCILVITWIQRLVPKIEDRNDFGVAIQEKVLERVNAIKTKVEAFQTTISKNFSECGDAVAKTPVMDYRALVHERDEAAYGELRAVVLDLRAF
;
A
#
# COMPACT_ATOMS: atom_id res chain seq x y z
N SER A 1 10.83 -37.38 18.57
CA SER A 1 9.82 -36.30 18.46
C SER A 1 10.25 -35.01 19.17
N LYS A 2 10.35 -34.94 20.52
CA LYS A 2 10.74 -33.70 21.24
C LYS A 2 12.11 -33.05 20.88
N PRO A 3 13.20 -33.81 20.62
CA PRO A 3 14.50 -33.21 20.31
C PRO A 3 14.53 -32.51 18.94
N GLU A 4 13.84 -33.09 17.96
CA GLU A 4 13.77 -32.56 16.60
C GLU A 4 12.96 -31.26 16.53
N ALA A 5 11.80 -31.24 17.22
CA ALA A 5 11.00 -30.02 17.34
C ALA A 5 11.78 -28.87 18.01
N ARG A 6 12.61 -29.17 19.03
CA ARG A 6 13.47 -28.15 19.67
C ARG A 6 14.53 -27.60 18.73
N LYS A 7 15.15 -28.45 17.90
CA LYS A 7 16.13 -28.00 16.89
C LYS A 7 15.49 -27.08 15.86
N GLN A 8 14.33 -27.44 15.33
CA GLN A 8 13.63 -26.60 14.34
C GLN A 8 13.25 -25.22 14.90
N VAL A 9 12.77 -25.17 16.14
CA VAL A 9 12.45 -23.91 16.82
C VAL A 9 13.70 -23.05 17.05
N GLU A 10 14.84 -23.68 17.37
CA GLU A 10 16.10 -22.96 17.56
C GLU A 10 16.63 -22.37 16.25
N VAL A 11 16.58 -23.14 15.16
CA VAL A 11 16.95 -22.65 13.82
C VAL A 11 16.06 -21.48 13.41
N PHE A 12 14.74 -21.62 13.59
CA PHE A 12 13.80 -20.52 13.33
C PHE A 12 14.16 -19.26 14.13
N ARG A 13 14.46 -19.41 15.43
CA ARG A 13 14.85 -18.29 16.30
C ARG A 13 16.11 -17.60 15.79
N GLN A 14 17.14 -18.37 15.42
CA GLN A 14 18.39 -17.80 14.92
C GLN A 14 18.19 -17.04 13.62
N ASN A 15 17.43 -17.61 12.68
CA ASN A 15 17.10 -16.94 11.42
C ASN A 15 16.31 -15.65 11.65
N LEU A 16 15.31 -15.68 12.54
CA LEU A 16 14.50 -14.51 12.89
C LEU A 16 15.36 -13.37 13.45
N PHE A 17 16.34 -13.69 14.30
CA PHE A 17 17.22 -12.68 14.90
C PHE A 17 18.18 -12.09 13.85
N GLN A 18 18.75 -12.94 13.00
CA GLN A 18 19.61 -12.50 11.91
C GLN A 18 18.88 -11.58 10.94
N GLU A 19 17.64 -11.92 10.58
CA GLU A 19 16.82 -11.11 9.69
C GLU A 19 16.39 -9.78 10.34
N ALA A 20 16.08 -9.79 11.64
CA ALA A 20 15.77 -8.57 12.38
C ALA A 20 16.99 -7.62 12.46
N GLU A 21 18.20 -8.16 12.68
CA GLU A 21 19.43 -7.36 12.65
C GLU A 21 19.70 -6.80 11.25
N GLU A 22 19.58 -7.61 10.20
CA GLU A 22 19.74 -7.13 8.83
C GLU A 22 18.72 -6.06 8.48
N PHE A 23 17.48 -6.21 8.96
CA PHE A 23 16.45 -5.20 8.83
C PHE A 23 16.86 -3.86 9.45
N LEU A 24 17.34 -3.88 10.70
CA LEU A 24 17.71 -2.66 11.43
C LEU A 24 18.97 -1.98 10.87
N TYR A 25 20.00 -2.76 10.54
CA TYR A 25 21.32 -2.22 10.19
C TYR A 25 21.51 -1.93 8.70
N ARG A 26 20.77 -2.62 7.82
CA ARG A 26 20.91 -2.44 6.36
C ARG A 26 19.63 -1.93 5.73
N PHE A 27 18.54 -2.67 5.92
CA PHE A 27 17.30 -2.39 5.19
C PHE A 27 16.73 -1.02 5.56
N LEU A 28 16.56 -0.70 6.86
CA LEU A 28 15.96 0.56 7.29
C LEU A 28 16.74 1.80 6.78
N PRO A 29 18.06 1.92 7.00
CA PRO A 29 18.82 3.05 6.47
C PRO A 29 18.73 3.20 4.95
N GLN A 30 18.82 2.08 4.22
CA GLN A 30 18.71 2.07 2.76
C GLN A 30 17.31 2.49 2.30
N ASN A 31 16.28 1.99 2.96
CA ASN A 31 14.89 2.29 2.64
C ASN A 31 14.56 3.76 2.89
N ILE A 32 15.07 4.35 3.98
CA ILE A 32 14.90 5.79 4.25
C ILE A 32 15.54 6.64 3.14
N ILE A 33 16.74 6.28 2.66
CA ILE A 33 17.40 6.99 1.57
C ILE A 33 16.59 6.87 0.27
N TYR A 34 16.12 5.66 -0.05
CA TYR A 34 15.29 5.41 -1.22
C TYR A 34 13.97 6.21 -1.17
N LEU A 35 13.23 6.12 -0.06
CA LEU A 35 11.97 6.83 0.12
C LEU A 35 12.14 8.35 0.17
N ASN A 36 13.28 8.87 0.62
CA ASN A 36 13.60 10.29 0.48
C ASN A 36 13.67 10.70 -1.00
N HIS A 37 14.34 9.90 -1.83
CA HIS A 37 14.41 10.16 -3.27
C HIS A 37 13.02 10.14 -3.92
N VAL A 38 12.17 9.17 -3.55
CA VAL A 38 10.78 9.08 -4.04
C VAL A 38 9.94 10.27 -3.55
N ALA A 39 10.10 10.67 -2.29
CA ALA A 39 9.42 11.82 -1.71
C ALA A 39 9.83 13.13 -2.39
N ASP A 40 11.11 13.30 -2.73
CA ASP A 40 11.59 14.47 -3.45
C ASP A 40 11.05 14.50 -4.89
N LEU A 41 11.06 13.36 -5.59
CA LEU A 41 10.44 13.25 -6.92
C LEU A 41 8.96 13.63 -6.92
N THR A 42 8.21 13.20 -5.90
CA THR A 42 6.79 13.54 -5.73
C THR A 42 6.54 14.95 -5.18
N SER A 43 7.51 15.55 -4.48
CA SER A 43 7.39 16.92 -3.96
C SER A 43 7.80 17.98 -4.97
N LEU A 44 8.70 17.66 -5.90
CA LEU A 44 9.12 18.53 -6.99
C LEU A 44 8.12 18.51 -8.15
N GLN A 45 7.33 17.44 -8.26
CA GLN A 45 6.22 17.36 -9.20
C GLN A 45 4.99 18.08 -8.62
N ALA A 46 4.63 19.23 -9.22
CA ALA A 46 3.28 19.79 -9.10
C ALA A 46 2.25 18.69 -9.44
N PRO A 47 0.98 18.79 -8.96
CA PRO A 47 -0.10 17.96 -9.48
C PRO A 47 0.04 17.96 -11.00
N PRO A 48 0.25 16.80 -11.62
CA PRO A 48 0.59 16.79 -13.03
C PRO A 48 -0.49 17.53 -13.81
N ASP A 49 -0.10 18.22 -14.88
CA ASP A 49 -1.05 18.72 -15.87
C ASP A 49 -1.64 17.47 -16.56
N ILE A 50 -2.66 16.88 -15.94
CA ILE A 50 -3.20 15.57 -16.29
C ILE A 50 -4.01 15.77 -17.56
N PRO A 51 -3.61 15.15 -18.69
CA PRO A 51 -4.35 15.28 -19.93
C PRO A 51 -5.76 14.76 -19.70
N ILE A 52 -6.75 15.59 -20.02
CA ILE A 52 -8.15 15.19 -19.95
C ILE A 52 -8.37 14.05 -20.96
N PRO A 53 -8.85 12.87 -20.53
CA PRO A 53 -9.04 11.74 -21.44
C PRO A 53 -10.06 12.08 -22.53
N ASP A 54 -9.78 11.63 -23.75
CA ASP A 54 -10.77 11.72 -24.84
C ASP A 54 -12.00 10.88 -24.49
N PRO A 55 -13.22 11.39 -24.79
CA PRO A 55 -14.44 10.63 -24.57
C PRO A 55 -14.40 9.35 -25.42
N PRO A 56 -14.97 8.24 -24.92
CA PRO A 56 -15.08 7.03 -25.73
C PRO A 56 -15.87 7.33 -27.02
N PRO A 57 -15.56 6.63 -28.14
CA PRO A 57 -16.33 6.76 -29.37
C PRO A 57 -17.81 6.57 -29.07
N LYS A 58 -18.68 7.45 -29.59
CA LYS A 58 -20.11 7.19 -29.62
C LYS A 58 -20.34 6.11 -30.68
N ASP A 59 -20.91 4.98 -30.28
CA ASP A 59 -21.52 4.04 -31.24
C ASP A 59 -22.76 4.71 -31.83
N ASP A 60 -22.55 5.58 -32.82
CA ASP A 60 -23.62 6.10 -33.67
C ASP A 60 -23.71 5.17 -34.89
N GLU A 61 -24.58 4.15 -34.84
CA GLU A 61 -25.59 3.86 -35.90
C GLU A 61 -26.43 2.57 -35.69
N MET A 62 -27.75 2.78 -35.74
CA MET A 62 -28.88 1.90 -36.13
C MET A 62 -29.66 1.06 -35.09
N GLU A 63 -30.86 1.58 -34.80
CA GLU A 63 -32.14 0.90 -34.56
C GLU A 63 -32.26 -0.53 -35.12
N THR A 64 -32.66 -1.50 -34.29
CA THR A 64 -33.89 -2.30 -34.48
C THR A 64 -34.15 -3.24 -33.31
N ASP A 65 -35.27 -3.02 -32.63
CA ASP A 65 -36.19 -3.98 -32.03
C ASP A 65 -35.64 -5.37 -31.61
N LYS A 66 -35.32 -5.55 -30.31
CA LYS A 66 -35.56 -6.77 -29.54
C LYS A 66 -35.19 -6.59 -28.05
N GLN A 67 -36.11 -7.01 -27.19
CA GLN A 67 -35.88 -7.22 -25.76
C GLN A 67 -34.72 -8.19 -25.55
N GLU A 68 -33.53 -7.71 -25.21
CA GLU A 68 -32.48 -8.55 -24.66
C GLU A 68 -31.60 -7.71 -23.73
N LYS A 69 -31.08 -8.38 -22.71
CA LYS A 69 -30.39 -7.86 -21.52
C LYS A 69 -29.64 -6.55 -21.78
N LYS A 70 -29.85 -5.56 -20.89
CA LYS A 70 -28.94 -4.41 -20.72
C LYS A 70 -27.54 -4.95 -20.42
N GLU A 71 -26.77 -5.23 -21.47
CA GLU A 71 -25.34 -5.39 -21.36
C GLU A 71 -24.81 -4.04 -20.91
N VAL A 72 -24.25 -4.04 -19.70
CA VAL A 72 -23.53 -2.91 -19.15
C VAL A 72 -22.50 -2.50 -20.20
N PRO A 73 -22.50 -1.24 -20.68
CA PRO A 73 -21.53 -0.78 -21.66
C PRO A 73 -20.15 -1.20 -21.15
N THR A 74 -19.47 -2.05 -21.92
CA THR A 74 -18.17 -2.58 -21.54
C THR A 74 -17.21 -1.41 -21.64
N CYS A 75 -17.03 -0.74 -20.51
CA CYS A 75 -16.03 0.28 -20.27
C CYS A 75 -14.70 -0.22 -20.84
N GLY A 76 -14.31 0.34 -22.00
CA GLY A 76 -13.06 0.00 -22.66
C GLY A 76 -11.90 0.22 -21.71
N PHE A 77 -10.85 -0.59 -21.86
CA PHE A 77 -9.65 -0.49 -21.04
C PHE A 77 -9.07 0.93 -21.13
N PHE A 78 -9.31 1.76 -20.12
CA PHE A 78 -8.81 3.11 -20.09
C PHE A 78 -7.30 3.04 -19.83
N PRO A 79 -6.45 3.69 -20.65
CA PRO A 79 -5.06 3.87 -20.30
C PRO A 79 -5.05 4.75 -19.05
N GLY A 80 -4.86 4.12 -17.88
CA GLY A 80 -4.77 4.83 -16.61
C GLY A 80 -3.65 5.87 -16.69
N ASN A 81 -3.80 6.96 -15.96
CA ASN A 81 -2.83 8.03 -15.93
C ASN A 81 -1.43 7.50 -15.64
N GLU A 82 -0.54 7.57 -16.64
CA GLU A 82 0.78 6.93 -16.59
C GLU A 82 1.62 7.40 -15.39
N LYS A 83 1.45 8.66 -14.96
CA LYS A 83 2.17 9.21 -13.80
C LYS A 83 1.64 8.62 -12.50
N VAL A 84 0.32 8.53 -12.35
CA VAL A 84 -0.34 7.89 -11.19
C VAL A 84 0.01 6.40 -11.15
N LEU A 85 -0.02 5.72 -12.31
CA LEU A 85 0.38 4.32 -12.42
C LEU A 85 1.86 4.10 -12.12
N SER A 86 2.74 4.99 -12.57
CA SER A 86 4.18 4.93 -12.27
C SER A 86 4.44 5.13 -10.78
N LEU A 87 3.78 6.12 -10.16
CA LEU A 87 3.89 6.33 -8.72
C LEU A 87 3.32 5.14 -7.93
N LEU A 88 2.18 4.60 -8.35
CA LEU A 88 1.60 3.40 -7.77
C LEU A 88 2.57 2.21 -7.85
N ALA A 89 3.23 2.01 -9.00
CA ALA A 89 4.19 0.92 -9.19
C ALA A 89 5.38 1.01 -8.24
N LEU A 90 5.76 2.23 -7.84
CA LEU A 90 6.79 2.47 -6.81
C LEU A 90 6.26 2.29 -5.39
N VAL A 91 5.07 2.81 -5.08
CA VAL A 91 4.51 2.82 -3.71
C VAL A 91 4.01 1.45 -3.28
N LYS A 92 3.33 0.71 -4.17
CA LYS A 92 2.73 -0.58 -3.86
C LYS A 92 3.73 -1.58 -3.25
N PRO A 93 4.90 -1.86 -3.87
CA PRO A 93 5.86 -2.80 -3.27
C PRO A 93 6.37 -2.33 -1.91
N GLU A 94 6.55 -1.03 -1.69
CA GLU A 94 7.01 -0.50 -0.40
C GLU A 94 5.99 -0.71 0.72
N VAL A 95 4.70 -0.54 0.44
CA VAL A 95 3.62 -0.85 1.39
C VAL A 95 3.64 -2.34 1.76
N TRP A 96 3.82 -3.24 0.79
CA TRP A 96 3.91 -4.67 1.05
C TRP A 96 5.15 -5.03 1.88
N ASN A 97 6.30 -4.50 1.50
CA ASN A 97 7.57 -4.76 2.16
C ASN A 97 7.54 -4.28 3.62
N LEU A 98 7.07 -3.05 3.87
CA LEU A 98 6.98 -2.53 5.24
C LEU A 98 6.02 -3.36 6.12
N LYS A 99 4.93 -3.89 5.55
CA LYS A 99 4.02 -4.79 6.29
C LYS A 99 4.73 -6.06 6.72
N GLU A 100 5.47 -6.70 5.81
CA GLU A 100 6.26 -7.91 6.11
C GLU A 100 7.31 -7.62 7.18
N LYS A 101 8.02 -6.49 7.08
CA LYS A 101 9.00 -6.08 8.09
C LYS A 101 8.36 -5.76 9.45
N CYS A 102 7.17 -5.17 9.49
CA CYS A 102 6.43 -5.01 10.75
C CYS A 102 6.11 -6.37 11.39
N ILE A 103 5.67 -7.36 10.60
CA ILE A 103 5.38 -8.72 11.10
C ILE A 103 6.65 -9.38 11.64
N LEU A 104 7.79 -9.23 10.94
CA LEU A 104 9.10 -9.71 11.38
C LEU A 104 9.47 -9.12 12.75
N VAL A 105 9.42 -7.80 12.91
CA VAL A 105 9.77 -7.10 14.16
C VAL A 105 8.82 -7.47 15.29
N ILE A 106 7.51 -7.55 15.04
CA ILE A 106 6.51 -8.00 16.02
C ILE A 106 6.87 -9.41 16.52
N THR A 107 7.15 -10.33 15.60
CA THR A 107 7.48 -11.73 15.93
C THR A 107 8.79 -11.81 16.72
N TRP A 108 9.77 -11.00 16.35
CA TRP A 108 11.06 -10.90 17.04
C TRP A 108 10.91 -10.38 18.47
N ILE A 109 10.19 -9.28 18.68
CA ILE A 109 9.93 -8.71 20.02
C ILE A 109 9.17 -9.71 20.88
N GLN A 110 8.11 -10.33 20.36
CA GLN A 110 7.33 -11.33 21.09
C GLN A 110 8.19 -12.52 21.54
N ARG A 111 9.23 -12.89 20.78
CA ARG A 111 10.16 -13.96 21.15
C ARG A 111 11.19 -13.55 22.19
N LEU A 112 11.44 -12.25 22.35
CA LEU A 112 12.31 -11.67 23.37
C LEU A 112 11.63 -11.46 24.72
N VAL A 113 10.28 -11.51 24.78
CA VAL A 113 9.54 -11.38 26.05
C VAL A 113 9.89 -12.55 26.97
N PRO A 114 10.48 -12.30 28.15
CA PRO A 114 10.86 -13.34 29.09
C PRO A 114 9.62 -13.99 29.73
N LYS A 115 9.82 -15.10 30.46
CA LYS A 115 8.75 -15.64 31.31
C LYS A 115 8.40 -14.60 32.37
N ILE A 116 7.11 -14.51 32.72
CA ILE A 116 6.61 -13.61 33.76
C ILE A 116 7.32 -13.94 35.07
N GLU A 117 8.06 -12.97 35.62
CA GLU A 117 8.74 -13.05 36.90
C GLU A 117 8.30 -11.86 37.75
N ASP A 118 7.88 -12.13 38.99
CA ASP A 118 7.12 -11.25 39.90
C ASP A 118 7.82 -9.94 40.33
N ARG A 119 8.96 -9.57 39.74
CA ARG A 119 9.81 -8.48 40.27
C ARG A 119 10.59 -7.63 39.26
N ASN A 120 10.47 -7.83 37.94
CA ASN A 120 11.28 -7.07 36.96
C ASN A 120 10.54 -6.76 35.64
N ASP A 121 9.38 -6.11 35.74
CA ASP A 121 8.50 -5.86 34.57
C ASP A 121 8.83 -4.60 33.77
N PHE A 122 9.81 -3.79 34.19
CA PHE A 122 10.13 -2.54 33.47
C PHE A 122 10.59 -2.79 32.03
N GLY A 123 11.43 -3.80 31.83
CA GLY A 123 11.87 -4.21 30.49
C GLY A 123 10.72 -4.74 29.63
N VAL A 124 9.78 -5.47 30.25
CA VAL A 124 8.58 -6.00 29.60
C VAL A 124 7.65 -4.85 29.18
N ALA A 125 7.43 -3.87 30.05
CA ALA A 125 6.63 -2.68 29.73
C ALA A 125 7.21 -1.87 28.56
N ILE A 126 8.54 -1.77 28.45
CA ILE A 126 9.19 -1.17 27.28
C ILE A 126 8.91 -2.00 26.02
N GLN A 127 9.09 -3.32 26.09
CA GLN A 127 8.81 -4.23 24.96
C GLN A 127 7.35 -4.11 24.49
N GLU A 128 6.40 -4.07 25.42
CA GLU A 128 4.97 -3.89 25.14
C GLU A 128 4.69 -2.56 24.44
N LYS A 129 5.29 -1.45 24.91
CA LYS A 129 5.12 -0.14 24.30
C LYS A 129 5.69 -0.05 22.89
N VAL A 130 6.84 -0.69 22.65
CA VAL A 130 7.41 -0.81 21.29
C VAL A 130 6.49 -1.66 20.42
N LEU A 131 6.00 -2.79 20.95
CA LEU A 131 5.08 -3.67 20.24
C LEU A 131 3.77 -2.97 19.86
N GLU A 132 3.21 -2.14 20.75
CA GLU A 132 2.05 -1.29 20.49
C GLU A 132 2.32 -0.35 19.31
N ARG A 133 3.49 0.33 19.31
CA ARG A 133 3.88 1.24 18.23
C ARG A 133 4.01 0.52 16.89
N VAL A 134 4.68 -0.64 16.85
CA VAL A 134 4.86 -1.40 15.60
C VAL A 134 3.51 -1.94 15.09
N ASN A 135 2.62 -2.38 15.98
CA ASN A 135 1.25 -2.77 15.58
C ASN A 135 0.46 -1.59 15.02
N ALA A 136 0.56 -0.40 15.62
CA ALA A 136 -0.09 0.80 15.10
C ALA A 136 0.40 1.16 13.69
N ILE A 137 1.71 1.03 13.43
CA ILE A 137 2.29 1.20 12.09
C ILE A 137 1.73 0.15 11.12
N LYS A 138 1.76 -1.13 11.50
CA LYS A 138 1.21 -2.22 10.68
C LYS A 138 -0.26 -1.96 10.29
N THR A 139 -1.10 -1.55 11.24
CA THR A 139 -2.51 -1.22 10.97
C THR A 139 -2.66 -0.09 9.95
N LYS A 140 -1.82 0.95 10.04
CA LYS A 140 -1.82 2.04 9.04
C LYS A 140 -1.39 1.55 7.65
N VAL A 141 -0.36 0.70 7.59
CA VAL A 141 0.12 0.11 6.33
C VAL A 141 -0.96 -0.79 5.70
N GLU A 142 -1.70 -1.57 6.49
CA GLU A 142 -2.85 -2.36 6.01
C GLU A 142 -4.01 -1.48 5.49
N ALA A 143 -4.24 -0.33 6.13
CA ALA A 143 -5.19 0.66 5.63
C ALA A 143 -4.74 1.20 4.25
N PHE A 144 -3.46 1.49 4.05
CA PHE A 144 -2.94 1.91 2.74
C PHE A 144 -3.16 0.85 1.65
N GLN A 145 -2.96 -0.44 1.95
CA GLN A 145 -3.26 -1.51 0.99
C GLN A 145 -4.73 -1.51 0.55
N THR A 146 -5.63 -1.26 1.51
CA THR A 146 -7.08 -1.21 1.27
C THR A 146 -7.44 0.02 0.45
N THR A 147 -6.94 1.20 0.81
CA THR A 147 -7.16 2.45 0.08
C THR A 147 -6.67 2.36 -1.35
N ILE A 148 -5.43 1.87 -1.56
CA ILE A 148 -4.87 1.65 -2.89
C ILE A 148 -5.80 0.74 -3.70
N SER A 149 -6.22 -0.41 -3.14
CA SER A 149 -7.08 -1.36 -3.86
C SER A 149 -8.46 -0.77 -4.19
N LYS A 150 -9.04 0.00 -3.26
CA LYS A 150 -10.35 0.64 -3.40
C LYS A 150 -10.35 1.72 -4.46
N ASN A 151 -9.33 2.59 -4.49
CA ASN A 151 -9.22 3.68 -5.46
C ASN A 151 -9.26 3.17 -6.90
N PHE A 152 -8.58 2.07 -7.23
CA PHE A 152 -8.60 1.53 -8.59
C PHE A 152 -9.90 0.79 -8.93
N SER A 153 -10.56 0.16 -7.96
CA SER A 153 -11.87 -0.47 -8.19
C SER A 153 -12.99 0.56 -8.39
N GLU A 154 -13.00 1.63 -7.59
CA GLU A 154 -14.02 2.68 -7.68
C GLU A 154 -13.83 3.55 -8.92
N CYS A 155 -12.59 3.74 -9.39
CA CYS A 155 -12.33 4.42 -10.67
C CYS A 155 -13.00 3.67 -11.83
N GLY A 156 -12.85 2.34 -11.92
CA GLY A 156 -13.51 1.55 -12.98
C GLY A 156 -15.03 1.64 -12.94
N ASP A 157 -15.61 1.69 -11.73
CA ASP A 157 -17.06 1.68 -11.51
C ASP A 157 -17.72 3.06 -11.77
N ALA A 158 -17.06 4.14 -11.36
CA ALA A 158 -17.54 5.50 -11.59
C ALA A 158 -17.45 5.88 -13.07
N VAL A 159 -16.36 5.48 -13.73
CA VAL A 159 -16.15 5.67 -15.16
C VAL A 159 -17.24 4.99 -15.98
N ALA A 160 -17.65 3.77 -15.59
CA ALA A 160 -18.68 3.02 -16.30
C ALA A 160 -20.10 3.60 -16.16
N LYS A 161 -20.35 4.50 -15.20
CA LYS A 161 -21.70 4.96 -14.84
C LYS A 161 -21.97 6.44 -15.11
N THR A 162 -20.94 7.25 -15.41
CA THR A 162 -21.09 8.71 -15.57
C THR A 162 -21.42 9.11 -17.01
N PRO A 163 -22.43 9.97 -17.24
CA PRO A 163 -22.72 10.55 -18.56
C PRO A 163 -21.51 11.27 -19.16
N VAL A 164 -21.31 11.13 -20.46
CA VAL A 164 -20.12 11.58 -21.21
C VAL A 164 -19.75 13.07 -20.99
N MET A 165 -20.70 13.94 -20.63
CA MET A 165 -20.44 15.37 -20.43
C MET A 165 -19.66 15.71 -19.16
N ASP A 166 -19.89 15.02 -18.04
CA ASP A 166 -19.24 15.30 -16.74
C ASP A 166 -18.08 14.33 -16.44
N TYR A 167 -17.90 13.34 -17.32
CA TYR A 167 -16.89 12.30 -17.24
C TYR A 167 -15.45 12.85 -17.12
N ARG A 168 -15.15 13.88 -17.90
CA ARG A 168 -13.80 14.46 -18.01
C ARG A 168 -13.31 15.11 -16.71
N ALA A 169 -14.17 15.90 -16.08
CA ALA A 169 -13.86 16.54 -14.81
C ALA A 169 -13.73 15.48 -13.69
N LEU A 170 -14.61 14.47 -13.70
CA LEU A 170 -14.59 13.40 -12.71
C LEU A 170 -13.31 12.57 -12.76
N VAL A 171 -12.84 12.16 -13.95
CA VAL A 171 -11.59 11.38 -14.06
C VAL A 171 -10.38 12.20 -13.63
N HIS A 172 -10.32 13.47 -14.05
CA HIS A 172 -9.23 14.38 -13.66
C HIS A 172 -9.17 14.60 -12.15
N GLU A 173 -10.30 14.91 -11.50
CA GLU A 173 -10.38 15.10 -10.05
C GLU A 173 -9.97 13.83 -9.29
N ARG A 174 -10.33 12.65 -9.81
CA ARG A 174 -9.95 11.36 -9.20
C ARG A 174 -8.47 11.07 -9.33
N ASP A 175 -7.86 11.37 -10.48
CA ASP A 175 -6.43 11.21 -10.67
C ASP A 175 -5.61 12.18 -9.79
N GLU A 176 -6.05 13.43 -9.63
CA GLU A 176 -5.43 14.39 -8.71
C GLU A 176 -5.52 13.92 -7.25
N ALA A 177 -6.70 13.43 -6.84
CA ALA A 177 -6.89 12.87 -5.50
C ALA A 177 -5.99 11.64 -5.27
N ALA A 178 -5.94 10.72 -6.23
CA ALA A 178 -5.09 9.52 -6.16
C ALA A 178 -3.59 9.89 -6.09
N TYR A 179 -3.15 10.90 -6.85
CA TYR A 179 -1.78 11.40 -6.77
C TYR A 179 -1.46 11.98 -5.39
N GLY A 180 -2.34 12.82 -4.84
CA GLY A 180 -2.20 13.40 -3.51
C GLY A 180 -2.13 12.33 -2.41
N GLU A 181 -3.00 11.32 -2.49
CA GLU A 181 -3.01 10.19 -1.56
C GLU A 181 -1.74 9.34 -1.65
N LEU A 182 -1.30 8.97 -2.86
CA LEU A 182 -0.06 8.21 -3.03
C LEU A 182 1.15 8.98 -2.51
N ARG A 183 1.21 10.30 -2.72
CA ARG A 183 2.25 11.15 -2.15
C ARG A 183 2.21 11.16 -0.62
N ALA A 184 1.02 11.26 -0.02
CA ALA A 184 0.89 11.18 1.44
C ALA A 184 1.37 9.82 1.98
N VAL A 185 1.05 8.72 1.29
CA VAL A 185 1.53 7.37 1.64
C VAL A 185 3.07 7.31 1.61
N VAL A 186 3.73 7.84 0.58
CA VAL A 186 5.21 7.88 0.53
C VAL A 186 5.79 8.62 1.74
N LEU A 187 5.22 9.77 2.10
CA LEU A 187 5.69 10.57 3.23
C LEU A 187 5.50 9.84 4.57
N ASP A 188 4.37 9.15 4.74
CA ASP A 188 4.09 8.33 5.92
C ASP A 188 5.00 7.10 6.00
N LEU A 189 5.22 6.38 4.89
CA LEU A 189 6.15 5.24 4.82
C LEU A 189 7.57 5.63 5.22
N ARG A 190 8.02 6.83 4.83
CA ARG A 190 9.33 7.36 5.24
C ARG A 190 9.38 7.69 6.73
N ALA A 191 8.27 8.15 7.30
CA ALA A 191 8.20 8.62 8.69
C ALA A 191 8.04 7.48 9.71
N PHE A 192 7.63 6.29 9.25
CA PHE A 192 7.51 5.09 10.08
C PHE A 192 8.87 4.44 10.37
#